data_AF-A0A6J7UPY6-F1
#
_entry.id   AF-A0A6J7UPY6-F1
#
_cell.length_a   1.000
_cell.length_b   1.000
_cell.length_c   1.000
_cell.angle_alpha   90.00
_cell.angle_beta   90.00
_cell.angle_gamma   90.00
#
_symmetry.space_group_name_H-M   'P 1'
#
loop_
_entity.id
_entity.type
_entity.pdbx_description
1 polymer ?
#
loop_
_entity_poly.entity_id
_entity_poly.type
_entity_poly.pdbx_seq_one_letter_code
_entity_poly.pdbx_strand_id
1 'polypeptide(L)'
;MSRRIEIELTSNSPDGSWTWRAAGAKNPKGVLDGSILSASHKVGDVVKADAEFAIDGITILGVVAGKQRVEKLERIEILPSDKPFQAVMETKAPRSERSFSGDKRNGRRSDKPSDGKPGDKGARRPRREDGAKEEGKAREPRREGQEVRRRPSFTPPPDLPQRPRAKRLKPGRAHRNTILANLPEAQSAIAERVLSGGIPAVRTAIADQNKLLKQEGKELIPADGLITMAENLLPKLRVAEWLDRADAAVADLDTLDLRDLRSVVTSGDDPAIARDETTRAIAKTLREGLVARQEKDQKEWLSDIDAAIKVGRIVRALKLSSQPPKAGAPFPSELGSRLAAAASQNLEADAPSDRWIAVLEAAAFSPVRSQLVAPAPPNTVSTELATTITRLAPSIPQIAALFSIVVTPGTAMPRPLRPTRPVDKKKPAKAPVEPTQA
;
A
#
# COMPACT_ATOMS: atom_id res chain seq x y z
N MET A 1 -23.50 26.89 19.26
CA MET A 1 -22.73 25.92 18.42
C MET A 1 -23.53 25.67 17.16
N SER A 2 -22.98 26.05 16.00
CA SER A 2 -23.68 25.90 14.72
C SER A 2 -23.67 24.45 14.24
N ARG A 3 -24.80 24.01 13.66
CA ARG A 3 -24.98 22.69 13.03
C ARG A 3 -25.42 22.87 11.59
N ARG A 4 -24.91 22.01 10.72
CA ARG A 4 -25.30 22.00 9.30
C ARG A 4 -26.63 21.31 9.10
N ILE A 5 -27.54 21.98 8.44
CA ILE A 5 -28.87 21.46 8.07
C ILE A 5 -29.17 21.74 6.60
N GLU A 6 -30.02 20.91 6.00
CA GLU A 6 -30.58 21.16 4.67
C GLU A 6 -31.93 21.85 4.83
N ILE A 7 -32.05 23.03 4.24
CA ILE A 7 -33.25 23.85 4.27
C ILE A 7 -33.74 24.13 2.85
N GLU A 8 -35.05 24.30 2.70
CA GLU A 8 -35.69 24.71 1.47
C GLU A 8 -36.28 26.10 1.63
N LEU A 9 -36.03 26.97 0.66
CA LEU A 9 -36.54 28.34 0.63
C LEU A 9 -38.01 28.36 0.18
N THR A 10 -38.93 28.80 1.03
CA THR A 10 -40.39 28.66 0.79
C THR A 10 -41.08 29.92 0.30
N SER A 11 -40.59 31.11 0.65
CA SER A 11 -41.10 32.38 0.13
C SER A 11 -40.07 33.49 0.26
N ASN A 12 -40.16 34.49 -0.61
CA ASN A 12 -39.38 35.72 -0.55
C ASN A 12 -40.35 36.89 -0.33
N SER A 13 -40.16 37.65 0.74
CA SER A 13 -40.96 38.83 1.05
C SER A 13 -40.33 40.08 0.43
N PRO A 14 -41.13 41.12 0.10
CA PRO A 14 -40.62 42.38 -0.46
C PRO A 14 -39.58 43.09 0.44
N ASP A 15 -39.64 42.83 1.74
CA ASP A 15 -38.75 43.39 2.76
C ASP A 15 -37.36 42.71 2.81
N GLY A 16 -37.07 41.79 1.87
CA GLY A 16 -35.79 41.08 1.78
C GLY A 16 -35.66 39.86 2.70
N SER A 17 -36.69 39.52 3.47
CA SER A 17 -36.73 38.33 4.31
C SER A 17 -37.24 37.10 3.57
N TRP A 18 -36.68 35.93 3.89
CA TRP A 18 -37.02 34.65 3.28
C TRP A 18 -37.56 33.68 4.32
N THR A 19 -38.64 32.99 4.01
CA THR A 19 -39.09 31.87 4.86
C THR A 19 -38.39 30.59 4.41
N TRP A 20 -38.08 29.72 5.37
CA TRP A 20 -37.46 28.42 5.09
C TRP A 20 -38.13 27.30 5.87
N ARG A 21 -38.02 26.08 5.34
CA ARG A 21 -38.39 24.82 6.01
C ARG A 21 -37.22 23.85 5.98
N ALA A 22 -37.20 22.87 6.88
CA ALA A 22 -36.28 21.75 6.70
C ALA A 22 -36.63 21.00 5.40
N ALA A 23 -35.62 20.58 4.62
CA ALA A 23 -35.87 19.91 3.34
C ALA A 23 -36.84 18.72 3.52
N GLY A 24 -37.96 18.74 2.78
CA GLY A 24 -39.01 17.71 2.87
C GLY A 24 -40.05 17.87 4.00
N ALA A 25 -39.96 18.91 4.83
CA ALA A 25 -40.98 19.21 5.85
C ALA A 25 -42.22 19.89 5.25
N LYS A 26 -43.41 19.73 5.83
CA LYS A 26 -44.66 20.35 5.29
C LYS A 26 -44.86 21.81 5.68
N ASN A 27 -44.35 22.24 6.84
CA ASN A 27 -44.56 23.60 7.37
C ASN A 27 -43.24 24.40 7.40
N PRO A 28 -43.29 25.73 7.17
CA PRO A 28 -42.14 26.60 7.36
C PRO A 28 -41.68 26.58 8.81
N LYS A 29 -40.36 26.60 9.02
CA LYS A 29 -39.72 26.52 10.34
C LYS A 29 -39.17 27.85 10.83
N GLY A 30 -38.90 28.80 9.94
CA GLY A 30 -38.37 30.09 10.35
C GLY A 30 -38.20 31.06 9.19
N VAL A 31 -37.63 32.23 9.53
CA VAL A 31 -37.28 33.31 8.62
C VAL A 31 -35.76 33.47 8.62
N LEU A 32 -35.17 33.79 7.47
CA LEU A 32 -33.77 34.15 7.31
C LEU A 32 -33.64 35.44 6.51
N ASP A 33 -32.53 36.15 6.69
CA ASP A 33 -32.23 37.37 5.95
C ASP A 33 -31.76 37.04 4.52
N GLY A 34 -32.31 37.70 3.49
CA GLY A 34 -31.92 37.47 2.10
C GLY A 34 -30.46 37.83 1.80
N SER A 35 -29.81 38.64 2.65
CA SER A 35 -28.40 39.02 2.50
C SER A 35 -27.42 37.84 2.56
N ILE A 36 -27.79 36.74 3.23
CA ILE A 36 -26.96 35.52 3.33
C ILE A 36 -27.12 34.58 2.13
N LEU A 37 -28.03 34.88 1.20
CA LEU A 37 -28.25 34.13 -0.03
C LEU A 37 -27.53 34.80 -1.21
N SER A 38 -26.92 34.03 -2.11
CA SER A 38 -26.46 34.60 -3.39
C SER A 38 -27.67 34.91 -4.29
N ALA A 39 -27.53 35.93 -5.14
CA ALA A 39 -28.60 36.40 -6.05
C ALA A 39 -29.15 35.34 -7.04
N SER A 40 -28.51 34.17 -7.11
CA SER A 40 -28.91 33.04 -7.94
C SER A 40 -29.99 32.14 -7.31
N HIS A 41 -30.30 32.30 -6.02
CA HIS A 41 -31.26 31.43 -5.31
C HIS A 41 -32.72 31.83 -5.59
N LYS A 42 -33.58 30.83 -5.71
CA LYS A 42 -35.03 30.98 -5.96
C LYS A 42 -35.85 30.23 -4.93
N VAL A 43 -37.13 30.58 -4.83
CA VAL A 43 -38.10 29.83 -4.03
C VAL A 43 -38.17 28.39 -4.55
N GLY A 44 -38.03 27.41 -3.65
CA GLY A 44 -37.93 25.98 -3.94
C GLY A 44 -36.50 25.42 -3.91
N ASP A 45 -35.47 26.27 -3.81
CA ASP A 45 -34.09 25.79 -3.73
C ASP A 45 -33.81 25.13 -2.38
N VAL A 46 -33.17 23.95 -2.42
CA VAL A 46 -32.67 23.24 -1.24
C VAL A 46 -31.19 23.57 -1.06
N VAL A 47 -30.87 24.22 0.05
CA VAL A 47 -29.53 24.71 0.37
C VAL A 47 -29.01 24.14 1.69
N LYS A 48 -27.69 23.99 1.78
CA LYS A 48 -27.02 23.60 3.04
C LYS A 48 -26.70 24.85 3.83
N ALA A 49 -27.26 24.98 5.02
CA ALA A 49 -27.09 26.15 5.86
C ALA A 49 -26.48 25.80 7.21
N ASP A 50 -25.65 26.71 7.73
CA ASP A 50 -25.16 26.66 9.11
C ASP A 50 -26.21 27.32 10.02
N ALA A 51 -26.79 26.53 10.92
CA ALA A 51 -27.87 26.95 11.80
C ALA A 51 -27.45 26.88 13.28
N GLU A 52 -27.82 27.91 14.04
CA GLU A 52 -27.70 27.94 15.48
C GLU A 52 -29.05 27.64 16.15
N PHE A 53 -29.03 26.74 17.12
CA PHE A 53 -30.21 26.32 17.87
C PHE A 53 -30.16 27.00 19.24
N ALA A 54 -30.97 28.03 19.42
CA ALA A 54 -31.16 28.72 20.69
C ALA A 54 -32.48 28.29 21.34
N ILE A 55 -32.69 28.70 22.59
CA ILE A 55 -33.95 28.45 23.32
C ILE A 55 -35.13 29.15 22.61
N ASP A 56 -34.86 30.28 21.96
CA ASP A 56 -35.88 31.10 21.28
C ASP A 56 -36.12 30.70 19.80
N GLY A 57 -35.42 29.68 19.29
CA GLY A 57 -35.63 29.17 17.93
C GLY A 57 -34.36 28.83 17.15
N ILE A 58 -34.52 28.60 15.85
CA ILE A 58 -33.43 28.25 14.92
C ILE A 58 -33.08 29.47 14.07
N THR A 59 -31.85 29.96 14.21
CA THR A 59 -31.33 31.09 13.43
C THR A 59 -30.34 30.58 12.38
N ILE A 60 -30.56 30.95 11.13
CA ILE A 60 -29.64 30.61 10.03
C ILE A 60 -28.53 31.67 9.97
N LEU A 61 -27.27 31.23 10.10
CA LEU A 61 -26.11 32.12 10.12
C LEU A 61 -25.49 32.31 8.73
N GLY A 62 -25.65 31.34 7.83
CA GLY A 62 -25.14 31.44 6.46
C GLY A 62 -25.41 30.19 5.62
N VAL A 63 -25.38 30.35 4.30
CA VAL A 63 -25.54 29.26 3.33
C VAL A 63 -24.18 28.83 2.77
N VAL A 64 -23.90 27.53 2.86
CA VAL A 64 -22.69 26.91 2.33
C VAL A 64 -22.89 26.66 0.84
N ALA A 65 -22.12 27.36 0.00
CA ALA A 65 -22.14 27.15 -1.44
C ALA A 65 -21.85 25.67 -1.77
N GLY A 66 -22.87 24.97 -2.29
CA GLY A 66 -22.71 23.62 -2.79
C GLY A 66 -21.75 23.60 -3.98
N LYS A 67 -20.94 22.54 -4.10
CA LYS A 67 -20.13 22.28 -5.29
C LYS A 67 -21.04 22.35 -6.52
N GLN A 68 -20.78 23.27 -7.45
CA GLN A 68 -21.46 23.32 -8.73
C GLN A 68 -21.34 21.95 -9.40
N ARG A 69 -22.49 21.30 -9.62
CA ARG A 69 -22.56 20.10 -10.45
C ARG A 69 -22.43 20.58 -11.90
N VAL A 70 -21.24 20.38 -12.47
CA VAL A 70 -20.99 20.67 -13.89
C VAL A 70 -21.77 19.62 -14.70
N GLU A 71 -22.93 19.98 -15.22
CA GLU A 71 -23.79 19.10 -16.05
C GLU A 71 -23.40 19.08 -17.54
N LYS A 72 -22.26 19.66 -17.92
CA LYS A 72 -21.71 19.54 -19.28
C LYS A 72 -20.38 18.80 -19.26
N LEU A 73 -20.38 17.58 -19.79
CA LEU A 73 -19.18 16.97 -20.35
C LEU A 73 -18.73 17.87 -21.51
N GLU A 74 -17.73 18.71 -21.27
CA GLU A 74 -17.06 19.44 -22.35
C GLU A 74 -16.42 18.40 -23.29
N ARG A 75 -16.95 18.30 -24.50
CA ARG A 75 -16.41 17.46 -25.56
C ARG A 75 -15.03 18.00 -25.94
N ILE A 76 -13.98 17.21 -25.70
CA ILE A 76 -12.64 17.51 -26.19
C ILE A 76 -12.63 17.23 -27.70
N GLU A 77 -12.61 18.28 -28.53
CA GLU A 77 -12.25 18.15 -29.93
C GLU A 77 -10.74 18.14 -30.07
N ILE A 78 -10.21 17.03 -30.62
CA ILE A 78 -8.80 16.91 -30.96
C ILE A 78 -8.60 17.62 -32.29
N LEU A 79 -8.07 18.84 -32.22
CA LEU A 79 -7.60 19.55 -33.42
C LEU A 79 -6.31 18.87 -33.92
N PRO A 80 -6.21 18.51 -35.22
CA PRO A 80 -4.96 18.05 -35.80
C PRO A 80 -3.88 19.12 -35.60
N SER A 81 -2.74 18.73 -35.05
CA SER A 81 -1.58 19.62 -34.98
C SER A 81 -0.81 19.53 -36.29
N ASP A 82 -0.64 20.65 -36.99
CA ASP A 82 0.21 20.75 -38.20
C ASP A 82 1.71 20.72 -37.88
N LYS A 83 2.09 20.48 -36.61
CA LYS A 83 3.50 20.36 -36.22
C LYS A 83 3.96 18.92 -36.45
N PRO A 84 5.03 18.68 -37.23
CA PRO A 84 5.56 17.34 -37.41
C PRO A 84 5.99 16.77 -36.06
N PHE A 85 5.45 15.59 -35.73
CA PHE A 85 5.79 14.85 -34.52
C PHE A 85 7.29 14.53 -34.49
N GLN A 86 8.03 15.14 -33.57
CA GLN A 86 9.41 14.75 -33.28
C GLN A 86 9.39 13.63 -32.25
N ALA A 87 9.59 12.39 -32.72
CA ALA A 87 9.79 11.24 -31.85
C ALA A 87 11.09 11.41 -31.06
N VAL A 88 10.99 11.66 -29.75
CA VAL A 88 12.15 11.59 -28.85
C VAL A 88 12.48 10.11 -28.64
N MET A 89 13.34 9.56 -29.49
CA MET A 89 13.88 8.20 -29.34
C MET A 89 15.03 8.23 -28.34
N GLU A 90 14.75 7.82 -27.11
CA GLU A 90 15.78 7.64 -26.08
C GLU A 90 16.70 6.48 -26.50
N THR A 91 17.89 6.81 -27.01
CA THR A 91 18.87 5.83 -27.47
C THR A 91 19.62 5.27 -26.27
N LYS A 92 19.22 4.08 -25.81
CA LYS A 92 19.99 3.33 -24.80
C LYS A 92 21.32 2.86 -25.41
N ALA A 93 22.40 3.04 -24.65
CA ALA A 93 23.75 2.63 -25.03
C ALA A 93 23.81 1.15 -25.47
N PRO A 94 24.62 0.82 -26.51
CA PRO A 94 24.71 -0.52 -27.05
C PRO A 94 25.31 -1.50 -26.04
N ARG A 95 24.61 -2.62 -25.85
CA ARG A 95 25.05 -3.78 -25.08
C ARG A 95 26.10 -4.52 -25.91
N SER A 96 27.34 -4.59 -25.42
CA SER A 96 28.41 -5.31 -26.11
C SER A 96 28.14 -6.81 -26.13
N GLU A 97 28.22 -7.37 -27.34
CA GLU A 97 28.18 -8.79 -27.62
C GLU A 97 29.46 -9.47 -27.10
N ARG A 98 29.30 -10.64 -26.48
CA ARG A 98 30.35 -11.67 -26.50
C ARG A 98 29.71 -13.01 -26.88
N SER A 99 29.89 -13.31 -28.16
CA SER A 99 30.09 -14.62 -28.80
C SER A 99 29.18 -15.79 -28.44
N PHE A 100 28.38 -16.14 -29.43
CA PHE A 100 27.69 -17.41 -29.66
C PHE A 100 28.66 -18.60 -29.81
N SER A 101 28.35 -19.72 -29.17
CA SER A 101 28.64 -21.10 -29.61
C SER A 101 27.72 -21.99 -28.75
N GLY A 102 26.58 -22.51 -29.22
CA GLY A 102 26.42 -23.33 -30.40
C GLY A 102 26.56 -24.79 -30.00
N ASP A 103 25.49 -25.45 -29.52
CA ASP A 103 25.06 -26.73 -30.10
C ASP A 103 23.67 -27.17 -29.64
N LYS A 104 23.00 -27.81 -30.59
CA LYS A 104 21.68 -28.41 -30.65
C LYS A 104 21.54 -29.58 -29.67
N ARG A 105 20.31 -29.83 -29.18
CA ARG A 105 19.44 -30.89 -29.77
C ARG A 105 18.10 -31.01 -29.05
N ASN A 106 17.10 -31.19 -29.92
CA ASN A 106 15.70 -31.53 -29.66
C ASN A 106 15.55 -32.81 -28.84
N GLY A 107 14.37 -32.92 -28.21
CA GLY A 107 14.01 -33.98 -27.29
C GLY A 107 13.68 -35.33 -27.92
N ARG A 108 13.37 -36.29 -27.05
CA ARG A 108 12.29 -37.29 -27.22
C ARG A 108 12.23 -38.24 -26.01
N ARG A 109 10.97 -38.62 -25.71
CA ARG A 109 10.48 -39.84 -25.04
C ARG A 109 10.29 -39.85 -23.52
N SER A 110 9.01 -39.73 -23.16
CA SER A 110 8.35 -40.56 -22.14
C SER A 110 8.65 -42.05 -22.34
N ASP A 111 8.85 -42.81 -21.25
CA ASP A 111 7.96 -43.89 -20.80
C ASP A 111 8.56 -44.67 -19.60
N LYS A 112 7.65 -45.09 -18.71
CA LYS A 112 7.69 -45.88 -17.44
C LYS A 112 8.55 -47.19 -17.45
N PRO A 113 8.59 -48.07 -16.40
CA PRO A 113 8.14 -48.03 -14.97
C PRO A 113 9.07 -48.72 -13.91
N SER A 114 8.73 -48.53 -12.62
CA SER A 114 8.73 -49.47 -11.46
C SER A 114 9.94 -50.34 -11.00
N ASP A 115 9.97 -50.50 -9.66
CA ASP A 115 10.46 -51.62 -8.83
C ASP A 115 11.91 -51.69 -8.31
N GLY A 116 12.02 -51.87 -6.98
CA GLY A 116 13.20 -52.43 -6.29
C GLY A 116 13.55 -51.79 -4.94
N LYS A 117 13.21 -52.46 -3.83
CA LYS A 117 13.42 -52.07 -2.41
C LYS A 117 14.78 -52.65 -1.86
N PRO A 118 15.05 -52.75 -0.53
CA PRO A 118 16.05 -51.99 0.26
C PRO A 118 17.22 -52.82 0.87
N GLY A 119 18.19 -52.16 1.55
CA GLY A 119 19.16 -52.76 2.51
C GLY A 119 20.55 -52.11 2.44
N ASP A 120 21.20 -51.59 3.50
CA ASP A 120 21.70 -52.14 4.80
C ASP A 120 23.23 -52.39 4.78
N LYS A 121 23.87 -52.12 5.94
CA LYS A 121 25.24 -52.49 6.41
C LYS A 121 26.46 -51.62 6.05
N GLY A 122 26.88 -50.79 7.02
CA GLY A 122 27.84 -51.23 8.05
C GLY A 122 29.30 -51.54 7.67
N ALA A 123 30.19 -50.69 8.22
CA ALA A 123 31.54 -50.97 8.77
C ALA A 123 32.75 -51.19 7.82
N ARG A 124 33.81 -50.39 8.01
CA ARG A 124 35.10 -50.79 8.64
C ARG A 124 36.17 -49.68 8.58
N ARG A 125 36.78 -49.43 9.74
CA ARG A 125 38.07 -48.75 10.03
C ARG A 125 39.26 -49.48 9.35
N PRO A 126 40.45 -48.87 9.12
CA PRO A 126 41.42 -48.71 10.22
C PRO A 126 42.31 -47.46 10.24
N ARG A 127 42.78 -47.23 11.48
CA ARG A 127 43.88 -46.41 11.99
C ARG A 127 45.24 -46.97 11.56
N ARG A 128 46.21 -46.10 11.25
CA ARG A 128 47.63 -46.31 11.55
C ARG A 128 48.27 -45.00 12.03
N GLU A 129 48.81 -45.08 13.24
CA GLU A 129 49.77 -44.16 13.86
C GLU A 129 51.17 -44.40 13.30
N ASP A 130 52.00 -43.35 13.36
CA ASP A 130 53.44 -43.29 13.67
C ASP A 130 53.91 -41.92 13.13
N GLY A 131 54.44 -40.93 13.85
CA GLY A 131 55.14 -40.90 15.12
C GLY A 131 56.55 -40.33 14.90
N ALA A 132 56.75 -39.00 15.00
CA ALA A 132 58.06 -38.39 15.29
C ALA A 132 57.93 -36.89 15.63
N LYS A 133 58.49 -36.52 16.78
CA LYS A 133 58.67 -35.16 17.31
C LYS A 133 59.78 -34.43 16.55
N GLU A 134 59.67 -33.11 16.40
CA GLU A 134 60.82 -32.22 16.56
C GLU A 134 60.40 -30.78 16.86
N GLU A 135 61.27 -30.12 17.62
CA GLU A 135 61.02 -28.96 18.47
C GLU A 135 61.12 -27.60 17.75
N GLY A 136 60.42 -26.63 18.32
CA GLY A 136 60.93 -25.27 18.57
C GLY A 136 61.52 -24.47 17.40
N LYS A 137 60.70 -23.57 16.82
CA LYS A 137 61.20 -22.23 16.46
C LYS A 137 60.26 -21.13 16.93
N ALA A 138 60.89 -20.20 17.64
CA ALA A 138 60.34 -19.11 18.41
C ALA A 138 59.35 -18.23 17.65
N ARG A 139 58.20 -17.97 18.28
CA ARG A 139 57.39 -16.77 17.99
C ARG A 139 58.08 -15.59 18.67
N GLU A 140 58.42 -14.58 17.88
CA GLU A 140 58.84 -13.26 18.39
C GLU A 140 57.85 -12.73 19.44
N PRO A 141 58.32 -12.19 20.58
CA PRO A 141 57.46 -11.53 21.54
C PRO A 141 56.97 -10.21 20.93
N ARG A 142 55.68 -10.19 20.60
CA ARG A 142 54.96 -8.97 20.21
C ARG A 142 55.02 -8.01 21.39
N ARG A 143 55.72 -6.88 21.19
CA ARG A 143 55.90 -5.77 22.13
C ARG A 143 54.67 -5.55 23.02
N GLU A 144 54.83 -5.82 24.32
CA GLU A 144 53.98 -5.25 25.36
C GLU A 144 54.05 -3.73 25.27
N GLY A 145 52.89 -3.06 25.30
CA GLY A 145 52.84 -1.59 25.30
C GLY A 145 51.85 -0.93 24.35
N GLN A 146 50.86 -1.64 23.80
CA GLN A 146 49.67 -0.98 23.28
C GLN A 146 48.44 -1.47 24.03
N GLU A 147 48.05 -0.70 25.04
CA GLU A 147 46.70 -0.69 25.58
C GLU A 147 45.73 -0.60 24.40
N VAL A 148 45.15 -1.73 24.02
CA VAL A 148 43.93 -1.75 23.25
C VAL A 148 42.90 -1.12 24.17
N ARG A 149 42.71 0.20 24.05
CA ARG A 149 41.64 0.95 24.68
C ARG A 149 40.36 0.15 24.40
N ARG A 150 39.89 -0.59 25.42
CA ARG A 150 38.65 -1.33 25.36
C ARG A 150 37.59 -0.29 25.05
N ARG A 151 37.10 -0.28 23.81
CA ARG A 151 35.94 0.53 23.43
C ARG A 151 34.87 0.28 24.50
N PRO A 152 34.24 1.34 25.06
CA PRO A 152 33.14 1.16 26.00
C PRO A 152 32.17 0.13 25.42
N SER A 153 31.82 -0.88 26.21
CA SER A 153 30.89 -1.92 25.78
C SER A 153 29.56 -1.24 25.42
N PHE A 154 29.29 -1.12 24.12
CA PHE A 154 27.98 -0.68 23.64
C PHE A 154 26.99 -1.79 23.97
N THR A 155 26.23 -1.63 25.04
CA THR A 155 25.06 -2.45 25.31
C THR A 155 23.99 -2.06 24.28
N PRO A 156 23.59 -2.97 23.37
CA PRO A 156 22.56 -2.66 22.39
C PRO A 156 21.28 -2.22 23.12
N PRO A 157 20.62 -1.14 22.68
CA PRO A 157 19.34 -0.75 23.25
C PRO A 157 18.36 -1.93 23.22
N PRO A 158 17.55 -2.13 24.27
CA PRO A 158 16.67 -3.28 24.39
C PRO A 158 15.81 -3.48 23.15
N ASP A 159 15.57 -4.73 22.78
CA ASP A 159 14.86 -5.03 21.54
C ASP A 159 13.37 -4.72 21.67
N LEU A 160 12.87 -3.98 20.67
CA LEU A 160 11.45 -3.70 20.55
C LEU A 160 10.68 -4.97 20.19
N PRO A 161 9.44 -5.12 20.66
CA PRO A 161 8.59 -6.22 20.23
C PRO A 161 8.43 -6.17 18.70
N GLN A 162 8.88 -7.21 18.00
CA GLN A 162 8.64 -7.36 16.57
C GLN A 162 7.41 -8.20 16.38
N ARG A 163 6.31 -7.58 15.94
CA ARG A 163 5.09 -8.32 15.65
C ARG A 163 5.28 -9.20 14.40
N PRO A 164 4.65 -10.39 14.39
CA PRO A 164 4.71 -11.25 13.22
C PRO A 164 4.11 -10.55 12.00
N ARG A 165 4.66 -10.85 10.82
CA ARG A 165 4.14 -10.30 9.57
C ARG A 165 2.75 -10.87 9.31
N ALA A 166 1.83 -10.00 8.89
CA ALA A 166 0.49 -10.42 8.52
C ALA A 166 0.53 -11.41 7.35
N LYS A 167 -0.32 -12.45 7.42
CA LYS A 167 -0.49 -13.44 6.36
C LYS A 167 -1.17 -12.80 5.15
N ARG A 168 -0.85 -13.30 3.96
CA ARG A 168 -1.54 -12.93 2.71
C ARG A 168 -2.72 -13.88 2.49
N LEU A 169 -3.80 -13.36 1.90
CA LEU A 169 -4.96 -14.17 1.57
C LEU A 169 -4.60 -15.27 0.58
N LYS A 170 -4.99 -16.51 0.89
CA LYS A 170 -4.85 -17.68 0.02
C LYS A 170 -6.23 -18.32 -0.17
N PRO A 171 -7.00 -17.90 -1.19
CA PRO A 171 -8.35 -18.40 -1.41
C PRO A 171 -8.34 -19.89 -1.75
N GLY A 172 -9.38 -20.59 -1.31
CA GLY A 172 -9.66 -21.97 -1.69
C GLY A 172 -10.23 -22.10 -3.11
N ARG A 173 -10.76 -23.29 -3.40
CA ARG A 173 -11.49 -23.62 -4.64
C ARG A 173 -12.73 -24.48 -4.38
N ALA A 174 -13.19 -24.59 -3.13
CA ALA A 174 -14.22 -25.54 -2.74
C ALA A 174 -15.57 -25.20 -3.35
N HIS A 175 -15.97 -23.93 -3.30
CA HIS A 175 -17.25 -23.46 -3.84
C HIS A 175 -17.25 -23.50 -5.36
N ARG A 176 -16.15 -23.06 -5.99
CA ARG A 176 -16.02 -23.14 -7.44
C ARG A 176 -16.06 -24.56 -7.98
N ASN A 177 -15.32 -25.49 -7.36
CA ASN A 177 -15.31 -26.88 -7.77
C ASN A 177 -16.70 -27.51 -7.63
N THR A 178 -17.43 -27.16 -6.57
CA THR A 178 -18.82 -27.60 -6.38
C THR A 178 -19.74 -27.10 -7.51
N ILE A 179 -19.61 -25.84 -7.95
CA ILE A 179 -20.40 -25.34 -9.08
C ILE A 179 -20.03 -26.08 -10.37
N LEU A 180 -18.74 -26.24 -10.66
CA LEU A 180 -18.28 -26.91 -11.88
C LEU A 180 -18.73 -28.37 -11.95
N ALA A 181 -18.77 -29.07 -10.80
CA ALA A 181 -19.23 -30.46 -10.73
C ALA A 181 -20.75 -30.62 -10.96
N ASN A 182 -21.54 -29.59 -10.66
CA ASN A 182 -23.00 -29.60 -10.82
C ASN A 182 -23.48 -29.10 -12.18
N LEU A 183 -22.59 -28.52 -12.99
CA LEU A 183 -22.92 -28.01 -14.33
C LEU A 183 -22.83 -29.13 -15.38
N PRO A 184 -23.70 -29.12 -16.41
CA PRO A 184 -23.53 -29.95 -17.59
C PRO A 184 -22.16 -29.68 -18.25
N GLU A 185 -21.54 -30.71 -18.84
CA GLU A 185 -20.17 -30.65 -19.38
C GLU A 185 -19.94 -29.47 -20.35
N ALA A 186 -20.92 -29.19 -21.22
CA ALA A 186 -20.88 -28.05 -22.14
C ALA A 186 -20.86 -26.68 -21.43
N GLN A 187 -21.52 -26.56 -20.27
CA GLN A 187 -21.54 -25.36 -19.44
C GLN A 187 -20.29 -25.25 -18.58
N SER A 188 -19.73 -26.37 -18.12
CA SER A 188 -18.52 -26.41 -17.29
C SER A 188 -17.31 -25.83 -18.02
N ALA A 189 -17.11 -26.18 -19.30
CA ALA A 189 -16.02 -25.62 -20.11
C ALA A 189 -16.11 -24.09 -20.24
N ILE A 190 -17.32 -23.56 -20.40
CA ILE A 190 -17.56 -22.10 -20.47
C ILE A 190 -17.30 -21.47 -19.09
N ALA A 191 -17.81 -22.09 -18.02
CA ALA A 191 -17.61 -21.62 -16.66
C ALA A 191 -16.12 -21.56 -16.26
N GLU A 192 -15.31 -22.55 -16.61
CA GLU A 192 -13.86 -22.53 -16.38
C GLU A 192 -13.16 -21.38 -17.11
N ARG A 193 -13.59 -21.07 -18.33
CA ARG A 193 -13.07 -19.92 -19.09
C ARG A 193 -13.49 -18.61 -18.46
N VAL A 194 -14.72 -18.51 -17.98
CA VAL A 194 -15.21 -17.34 -17.23
C VAL A 194 -14.41 -17.14 -15.93
N LEU A 195 -14.12 -18.21 -15.17
CA LEU A 195 -13.29 -18.14 -13.96
C LEU A 195 -11.83 -17.74 -14.25
N SER A 196 -11.33 -18.02 -15.45
CA SER A 196 -9.95 -17.73 -15.83
C SER A 196 -9.73 -16.26 -16.24
N GLY A 197 -10.72 -15.61 -16.85
CA GLY A 197 -10.56 -14.25 -17.36
C GLY A 197 -11.84 -13.50 -17.71
N GLY A 198 -12.98 -13.93 -17.13
CA GLY A 198 -14.30 -13.34 -17.36
C GLY A 198 -14.84 -13.56 -18.77
N ILE A 199 -15.88 -12.81 -19.11
CA ILE A 199 -16.50 -12.82 -20.45
C ILE A 199 -15.50 -12.49 -21.58
N PRO A 200 -14.52 -11.56 -21.41
CA PRO A 200 -13.52 -11.31 -22.45
C PRO A 200 -12.72 -12.55 -22.84
N ALA A 201 -12.35 -13.41 -21.87
CA ALA A 201 -11.65 -14.66 -22.15
C ALA A 201 -12.50 -15.64 -22.97
N VAL A 202 -13.81 -15.68 -22.72
CA VAL A 202 -14.76 -16.47 -23.53
C VAL A 202 -14.81 -15.93 -24.97
N ARG A 203 -14.90 -14.61 -25.14
CA ARG A 203 -14.90 -13.97 -26.47
C ARG A 203 -13.62 -14.27 -27.26
N THR A 204 -12.46 -14.15 -26.62
CA THR A 204 -11.18 -14.47 -27.26
C THR A 204 -11.10 -15.95 -27.65
N ALA A 205 -11.49 -16.86 -26.75
CA ALA A 205 -11.48 -18.29 -27.04
C ALA A 205 -12.37 -18.66 -28.22
N ILE A 206 -13.58 -18.08 -28.31
CA ILE A 206 -14.48 -18.30 -29.45
C ILE A 206 -13.86 -17.74 -30.75
N ALA A 207 -13.28 -16.53 -30.69
CA ALA A 207 -12.64 -15.92 -31.86
C ALA A 207 -11.47 -16.77 -32.39
N ASP A 208 -10.63 -17.27 -31.50
CA ASP A 208 -9.51 -18.14 -31.85
C ASP A 208 -10.00 -19.46 -32.46
N GLN A 209 -11.06 -20.06 -31.89
CA GLN A 209 -11.62 -21.30 -32.39
C GLN A 209 -12.33 -21.13 -33.75
N ASN A 210 -13.05 -20.02 -33.94
CA ASN A 210 -13.66 -19.69 -35.23
C ASN A 210 -12.62 -19.40 -36.31
N LYS A 211 -11.46 -18.83 -35.94
CA LYS A 211 -10.33 -18.66 -36.86
C LYS A 211 -9.80 -20.02 -37.34
N LEU A 212 -9.69 -21.01 -36.46
CA LEU A 212 -9.29 -22.37 -36.80
C LEU A 212 -10.33 -23.07 -37.68
N LEU A 213 -11.60 -23.02 -37.30
CA LEU A 213 -12.69 -23.64 -38.08
C LEU A 213 -12.80 -23.05 -39.49
N LYS A 214 -12.57 -21.74 -39.64
CA LYS A 214 -12.50 -21.08 -40.94
C LYS A 214 -11.32 -21.58 -41.79
N GLN A 215 -10.17 -21.87 -41.18
CA GLN A 215 -9.02 -22.46 -41.87
C GLN A 215 -9.29 -23.91 -42.29
N GLU A 216 -10.07 -24.64 -41.50
CA GLU A 216 -10.46 -26.03 -41.76
C GLU A 216 -11.68 -26.17 -42.69
N GLY A 217 -12.29 -25.05 -43.12
CA GLY A 217 -13.49 -25.05 -43.97
C GLY A 217 -14.76 -25.58 -43.28
N LYS A 218 -14.78 -25.61 -41.94
CA LYS A 218 -15.91 -26.05 -41.13
C LYS A 218 -16.82 -24.88 -40.75
N GLU A 219 -18.05 -25.20 -40.33
CA GLU A 219 -19.01 -24.21 -39.84
C GLU A 219 -18.48 -23.46 -38.61
N LEU A 220 -18.79 -22.17 -38.55
CA LEU A 220 -18.39 -21.27 -37.46
C LEU A 220 -19.27 -21.52 -36.23
N ILE A 221 -18.67 -21.45 -35.04
CA ILE A 221 -19.42 -21.52 -33.78
C ILE A 221 -20.17 -20.20 -33.59
N PRO A 222 -21.50 -20.25 -33.31
CA PRO A 222 -22.27 -19.07 -32.99
C PRO A 222 -21.83 -18.49 -31.63
N ALA A 223 -21.18 -17.33 -31.67
CA ALA A 223 -20.58 -16.72 -30.49
C ALA A 223 -21.62 -16.21 -29.48
N ASP A 224 -22.73 -15.66 -29.96
CA ASP A 224 -23.70 -14.97 -29.12
C ASP A 224 -24.34 -15.91 -28.09
N GLY A 225 -24.72 -17.13 -28.48
CA GLY A 225 -25.31 -18.11 -27.57
C GLY A 225 -24.36 -18.52 -26.43
N LEU A 226 -23.06 -18.66 -26.71
CA LEU A 226 -22.05 -18.98 -25.71
C LEU A 226 -21.75 -17.79 -24.78
N ILE A 227 -21.78 -16.57 -25.31
CA ILE A 227 -21.60 -15.34 -24.53
C ILE A 227 -22.79 -15.14 -23.59
N THR A 228 -24.03 -15.30 -24.07
CA THR A 228 -25.23 -15.24 -23.22
C THR A 228 -25.20 -16.30 -22.11
N MET A 229 -24.73 -17.51 -22.42
CA MET A 229 -24.56 -18.56 -21.40
C MET A 229 -23.51 -18.18 -20.35
N ALA A 230 -22.39 -17.59 -20.77
CA ALA A 230 -21.36 -17.07 -19.86
C ALA A 230 -21.89 -15.94 -18.96
N GLU A 231 -22.68 -15.01 -19.52
CA GLU A 231 -23.33 -13.92 -18.79
C GLU A 231 -24.31 -14.44 -17.73
N ASN A 232 -25.07 -15.49 -18.04
CA ASN A 232 -25.99 -16.12 -17.11
C ASN A 232 -25.29 -16.88 -15.97
N LEU A 233 -24.12 -17.48 -16.23
CA LEU A 233 -23.34 -18.20 -15.23
C LEU A 233 -22.50 -17.28 -14.34
N LEU A 234 -22.11 -16.11 -14.85
CA LEU A 234 -21.19 -15.19 -14.19
C LEU A 234 -21.60 -14.81 -12.75
N PRO A 235 -22.86 -14.43 -12.44
CA PRO A 235 -23.25 -14.09 -11.07
C PRO A 235 -22.99 -15.22 -10.07
N LYS A 236 -23.35 -16.47 -10.43
CA LYS A 236 -23.14 -17.66 -9.58
C LYS A 236 -21.65 -17.94 -9.36
N LEU A 237 -20.84 -17.81 -10.41
CA LEU A 237 -19.39 -18.01 -10.33
C LEU A 237 -18.72 -16.95 -9.45
N ARG A 238 -19.16 -15.68 -9.53
CA ARG A 238 -18.66 -14.60 -8.67
C ARG A 238 -18.99 -14.80 -7.20
N VAL A 239 -20.18 -15.31 -6.90
CA VAL A 239 -20.56 -15.70 -5.52
C VAL A 239 -19.62 -16.79 -5.01
N ALA A 240 -19.40 -17.86 -5.77
CA ALA A 240 -18.50 -18.94 -5.35
C ALA A 240 -17.03 -18.49 -5.19
N GLU A 241 -16.51 -17.66 -6.09
CA GLU A 241 -15.18 -17.07 -5.96
C GLU A 241 -15.05 -16.22 -4.70
N TRP A 242 -16.09 -15.45 -4.38
CA TRP A 242 -16.10 -14.66 -3.17
C TRP A 242 -16.18 -15.53 -1.93
N LEU A 243 -17.02 -16.59 -1.91
CA LEU A 243 -17.09 -17.53 -0.79
C LEU A 243 -15.75 -18.23 -0.54
N ASP A 244 -15.04 -18.67 -1.59
CA ASP A 244 -13.70 -19.26 -1.47
C ASP A 244 -12.68 -18.28 -0.83
N ARG A 245 -12.81 -16.97 -1.11
CA ARG A 245 -11.99 -15.91 -0.50
C ARG A 245 -12.45 -15.60 0.92
N ALA A 246 -13.75 -15.62 1.17
CA ALA A 246 -14.37 -15.28 2.43
C ALA A 246 -14.06 -16.35 3.48
N ASP A 247 -14.16 -17.63 3.15
CA ASP A 247 -13.82 -18.73 4.05
C ASP A 247 -12.34 -18.70 4.44
N ALA A 248 -11.45 -18.46 3.47
CA ALA A 248 -10.03 -18.28 3.74
C ALA A 248 -9.77 -17.07 4.65
N ALA A 249 -10.52 -15.98 4.46
CA ALA A 249 -10.39 -14.79 5.29
C ALA A 249 -10.93 -14.99 6.71
N VAL A 250 -12.00 -15.77 6.89
CA VAL A 250 -12.53 -16.15 8.20
C VAL A 250 -11.54 -17.08 8.92
N ALA A 251 -10.96 -18.06 8.23
CA ALA A 251 -10.00 -18.99 8.82
C ALA A 251 -8.73 -18.29 9.36
N ASP A 252 -8.25 -17.27 8.65
CA ASP A 252 -7.07 -16.50 9.02
C ASP A 252 -7.40 -15.10 9.58
N LEU A 253 -8.63 -14.85 10.04
CA LEU A 253 -9.14 -13.52 10.43
C LEU A 253 -8.20 -12.80 11.40
N ASP A 254 -7.58 -13.57 12.30
CA ASP A 254 -6.68 -13.09 13.33
C ASP A 254 -5.22 -12.89 12.93
N THR A 255 -4.85 -13.18 11.69
CA THR A 255 -3.47 -12.98 11.22
C THR A 255 -3.39 -12.42 9.81
N LEU A 256 -4.54 -12.27 9.15
CA LEU A 256 -4.64 -11.76 7.79
C LEU A 256 -4.26 -10.27 7.71
N ASP A 257 -3.64 -9.90 6.59
CA ASP A 257 -3.32 -8.52 6.26
C ASP A 257 -4.60 -7.68 6.10
N LEU A 258 -4.64 -6.50 6.75
CA LEU A 258 -5.80 -5.61 6.71
C LEU A 258 -6.18 -5.18 5.28
N ARG A 259 -5.22 -5.09 4.35
CA ARG A 259 -5.52 -4.76 2.95
C ARG A 259 -6.31 -5.88 2.30
N ASP A 260 -5.90 -7.12 2.52
CA ASP A 260 -6.57 -8.28 1.96
C ASP A 260 -7.96 -8.45 2.59
N LEU A 261 -8.08 -8.29 3.91
CA LEU A 261 -9.38 -8.32 4.60
C LEU A 261 -10.34 -7.23 4.08
N ARG A 262 -9.85 -5.99 3.92
CA ARG A 262 -10.63 -4.89 3.31
C ARG A 262 -11.06 -5.25 1.89
N SER A 263 -10.17 -5.84 1.09
CA SER A 263 -10.49 -6.25 -0.28
C SER A 263 -11.63 -7.27 -0.32
N VAL A 264 -11.62 -8.27 0.57
CA VAL A 264 -12.70 -9.28 0.64
C VAL A 264 -14.03 -8.65 1.07
N VAL A 265 -14.00 -7.81 2.10
CA VAL A 265 -15.20 -7.09 2.58
C VAL A 265 -15.79 -6.21 1.48
N THR A 266 -14.97 -5.36 0.83
CA THR A 266 -15.41 -4.50 -0.26
C THR A 266 -15.94 -5.29 -1.45
N SER A 267 -15.30 -6.42 -1.81
CA SER A 267 -15.82 -7.27 -2.88
C SER A 267 -17.17 -7.93 -2.53
N GLY A 268 -17.48 -8.09 -1.24
CA GLY A 268 -18.76 -8.61 -0.77
C GLY A 268 -19.93 -7.64 -0.94
N ASP A 269 -19.66 -6.36 -1.18
CA ASP A 269 -20.68 -5.34 -1.45
C ASP A 269 -21.09 -5.30 -2.94
N ASP A 270 -20.48 -6.12 -3.81
CA ASP A 270 -20.91 -6.26 -5.21
C ASP A 270 -22.37 -6.75 -5.27
N PRO A 271 -23.24 -6.16 -6.12
CA PRO A 271 -24.65 -6.52 -6.18
C PRO A 271 -24.94 -8.01 -6.41
N ALA A 272 -24.08 -8.71 -7.16
CA ALA A 272 -24.25 -10.15 -7.39
C ALA A 272 -24.02 -10.98 -6.12
N ILE A 273 -23.13 -10.51 -5.23
CA ILE A 273 -22.75 -11.18 -4.00
C ILE A 273 -23.68 -10.78 -2.86
N ALA A 274 -23.98 -9.49 -2.72
CA ALA A 274 -24.77 -8.94 -1.62
C ALA A 274 -26.26 -9.36 -1.65
N ARG A 275 -26.79 -9.71 -2.83
CA ARG A 275 -28.17 -10.19 -2.99
C ARG A 275 -28.34 -11.67 -2.63
N ASP A 276 -27.26 -12.44 -2.59
CA ASP A 276 -27.31 -13.84 -2.20
C ASP A 276 -27.49 -13.97 -0.68
N GLU A 277 -28.40 -14.84 -0.24
CA GLU A 277 -28.64 -15.06 1.19
C GLU A 277 -27.47 -15.81 1.85
N THR A 278 -26.83 -16.72 1.10
CA THR A 278 -25.74 -17.57 1.60
C THR A 278 -24.49 -16.77 2.00
N THR A 279 -24.32 -15.57 1.44
CA THR A 279 -23.16 -14.71 1.67
C THR A 279 -23.35 -13.77 2.87
N ARG A 280 -24.59 -13.50 3.29
CA ARG A 280 -24.91 -12.44 4.27
C ARG A 280 -24.28 -12.68 5.64
N ALA A 281 -24.35 -13.91 6.14
CA ALA A 281 -23.79 -14.28 7.44
C ALA A 281 -22.26 -14.14 7.47
N ILE A 282 -21.58 -14.63 6.43
CA ILE A 282 -20.12 -14.52 6.32
C ILE A 282 -19.70 -13.06 6.12
N ALA A 283 -20.43 -12.30 5.30
CA ALA A 283 -20.16 -10.88 5.08
C ALA A 283 -20.30 -10.06 6.37
N LYS A 284 -21.30 -10.37 7.22
CA LYS A 284 -21.44 -9.77 8.55
C LYS A 284 -20.24 -10.08 9.43
N THR A 285 -19.86 -11.34 9.53
CA THR A 285 -18.70 -11.81 10.31
C THR A 285 -17.40 -11.11 9.87
N LEU A 286 -17.18 -10.98 8.57
CA LEU A 286 -16.00 -10.29 8.02
C LEU A 286 -16.00 -8.78 8.31
N ARG A 287 -17.16 -8.12 8.30
CA ARG A 287 -17.26 -6.69 8.66
C ARG A 287 -16.95 -6.46 10.14
N GLU A 288 -17.52 -7.28 11.02
CA GLU A 288 -17.25 -7.22 12.46
C GLU A 288 -15.77 -7.53 12.76
N GLY A 289 -15.24 -8.58 12.13
CA GLY A 289 -13.82 -8.92 12.21
C GLY A 289 -12.92 -7.79 11.71
N LEU A 290 -13.27 -7.15 10.58
CA LEU A 290 -12.50 -6.02 10.06
C LEU A 290 -12.43 -4.85 11.05
N VAL A 291 -13.54 -4.52 11.72
CA VAL A 291 -13.57 -3.46 12.74
C VAL A 291 -12.68 -3.84 13.92
N ALA A 292 -12.87 -5.05 14.47
CA ALA A 292 -12.09 -5.53 15.61
C ALA A 292 -10.58 -5.57 15.30
N ARG A 293 -10.19 -6.03 14.10
CA ARG A 293 -8.79 -6.06 13.65
C ARG A 293 -8.22 -4.66 13.45
N GLN A 294 -9.00 -3.73 12.90
CA GLN A 294 -8.56 -2.33 12.77
C GLN A 294 -8.29 -1.69 14.13
N GLU A 295 -9.17 -1.91 15.11
CA GLU A 295 -8.99 -1.38 16.47
C GLU A 295 -7.79 -2.01 17.17
N LYS A 296 -7.63 -3.34 17.03
CA LYS A 296 -6.46 -4.05 17.56
C LYS A 296 -5.18 -3.49 16.98
N ASP A 297 -5.04 -3.48 15.65
CA ASP A 297 -3.84 -2.98 14.95
C ASP A 297 -3.57 -1.50 15.26
N GLN A 298 -4.60 -0.68 15.48
CA GLN A 298 -4.44 0.71 15.90
C GLN A 298 -3.83 0.82 17.31
N LYS A 299 -4.37 0.08 18.29
CA LYS A 299 -3.82 0.04 19.67
C LYS A 299 -2.38 -0.45 19.67
N GLU A 300 -2.16 -1.52 18.92
CA GLU A 300 -0.90 -2.17 18.70
C GLU A 300 0.15 -1.22 18.07
N TRP A 301 -0.23 -0.51 17.02
CA TRP A 301 0.60 0.50 16.36
C TRP A 301 1.01 1.63 17.32
N LEU A 302 0.06 2.18 18.08
CA LEU A 302 0.36 3.22 19.07
C LEU A 302 1.29 2.71 20.17
N SER A 303 1.07 1.49 20.65
CA SER A 303 1.94 0.85 21.64
C SER A 303 3.37 0.65 21.13
N ASP A 304 3.57 0.33 19.86
CA ASP A 304 4.91 0.16 19.28
C ASP A 304 5.65 1.50 19.19
N ILE A 305 4.93 2.58 18.87
CA ILE A 305 5.51 3.92 18.83
C ILE A 305 5.90 4.35 20.25
N ASP A 306 5.03 4.17 21.24
CA ASP A 306 5.32 4.48 22.65
C ASP A 306 6.53 3.68 23.17
N ALA A 307 6.60 2.38 22.87
CA ALA A 307 7.75 1.55 23.21
C ALA A 307 9.04 2.03 22.51
N ALA A 308 8.95 2.41 21.23
CA ALA A 308 10.09 2.95 20.50
C ALA A 308 10.60 4.28 21.08
N ILE A 309 9.70 5.15 21.55
CA ILE A 309 10.07 6.39 22.26
C ILE A 309 10.76 6.06 23.58
N LYS A 310 10.20 5.16 24.39
CA LYS A 310 10.76 4.75 25.71
C LYS A 310 12.16 4.15 25.61
N VAL A 311 12.44 3.40 24.55
CA VAL A 311 13.77 2.80 24.30
C VAL A 311 14.72 3.76 23.58
N GLY A 312 14.28 4.98 23.24
CA GLY A 312 15.11 5.98 22.55
C GLY A 312 15.34 5.69 21.06
N ARG A 313 14.58 4.76 20.44
CA ARG A 313 14.64 4.48 18.99
C ARG A 313 13.78 5.48 18.22
N ILE A 314 14.14 6.77 18.28
CA ILE A 314 13.29 7.88 17.78
C ILE A 314 13.08 7.85 16.26
N VAL A 315 14.11 7.57 15.46
CA VAL A 315 13.97 7.43 14.00
C VAL A 315 12.98 6.31 13.64
N ARG A 316 12.96 5.21 14.42
CA ARG A 316 12.01 4.12 14.23
C ARG A 316 10.60 4.57 14.60
N ALA A 317 10.43 5.28 15.72
CA ALA A 317 9.14 5.83 16.14
C ALA A 317 8.54 6.79 15.10
N LEU A 318 9.35 7.71 14.55
CA LEU A 318 8.96 8.62 13.46
C LEU A 318 8.57 7.88 12.16
N LYS A 319 9.30 6.82 11.81
CA LYS A 319 8.96 5.98 10.65
C LYS A 319 7.67 5.19 10.88
N LEU A 320 7.39 4.76 12.10
CA LEU A 320 6.14 4.08 12.44
C LEU A 320 4.95 5.05 12.45
N SER A 321 5.10 6.27 12.99
CA SER A 321 4.02 7.27 13.04
C SER A 321 3.54 7.74 11.65
N SER A 322 4.38 7.60 10.62
CA SER A 322 4.01 7.90 9.22
C SER A 322 3.28 6.75 8.50
N GLN A 323 3.13 5.59 9.14
CA GLN A 323 2.52 4.39 8.56
C GLN A 323 1.33 3.90 9.41
N PRO A 324 0.22 4.67 9.48
CA PRO A 324 -0.94 4.25 10.24
C PRO A 324 -1.63 3.05 9.57
N PRO A 325 -2.23 2.12 10.36
CA PRO A 325 -3.02 1.00 9.82
C PRO A 325 -4.19 1.45 8.93
N LYS A 326 -4.70 2.66 9.15
CA LYS A 326 -5.77 3.30 8.37
C LYS A 326 -5.31 4.70 7.96
N ALA A 327 -5.39 4.99 6.67
CA ALA A 327 -5.10 6.32 6.15
C ALA A 327 -6.03 7.36 6.80
N GLY A 328 -5.45 8.47 7.28
CA GLY A 328 -6.19 9.51 7.99
C GLY A 328 -6.56 9.15 9.43
N ALA A 329 -6.05 8.04 10.01
CA ALA A 329 -6.22 7.78 11.43
C ALA A 329 -5.63 8.94 12.26
N PRO A 330 -6.37 9.46 13.25
CA PRO A 330 -5.88 10.55 14.08
C PRO A 330 -4.68 10.07 14.89
N PHE A 331 -3.67 10.93 14.99
CA PHE A 331 -2.51 10.69 15.84
C PHE A 331 -2.75 11.35 17.20
N PRO A 332 -2.66 10.62 18.33
CA PRO A 332 -2.90 11.20 19.65
C PRO A 332 -1.94 12.37 19.94
N SER A 333 -2.48 13.50 20.38
CA SER A 333 -1.72 14.74 20.60
C SER A 333 -0.62 14.57 21.64
N GLU A 334 -0.93 13.93 22.77
CA GLU A 334 0.03 13.70 23.86
C GLU A 334 1.24 12.85 23.41
N LEU A 335 0.97 11.76 22.68
CA LEU A 335 2.02 10.92 22.11
C LEU A 335 2.80 11.70 21.04
N GLY A 336 2.12 12.54 20.27
CA GLY A 336 2.72 13.47 19.32
C GLY A 336 3.70 14.45 19.96
N SER A 337 3.30 15.11 21.05
CA SER A 337 4.17 16.02 21.78
C SER A 337 5.39 15.31 22.36
N ARG A 338 5.21 14.10 22.92
CA ARG A 338 6.34 13.27 23.41
C ARG A 338 7.30 12.88 22.29
N LEU A 339 6.77 12.46 21.14
CA LEU A 339 7.58 12.11 19.97
C LEU A 339 8.32 13.32 19.38
N ALA A 340 7.64 14.47 19.30
CA ALA A 340 8.24 15.72 18.83
C ALA A 340 9.37 16.18 19.75
N ALA A 341 9.13 16.22 21.06
CA ALA A 341 10.13 16.58 22.05
C ALA A 341 11.37 15.65 21.99
N ALA A 342 11.15 14.33 21.94
CA ALA A 342 12.24 13.37 21.82
C ALA A 342 13.01 13.50 20.48
N ALA A 343 12.33 13.83 19.38
CA ALA A 343 12.98 14.10 18.10
C ALA A 343 13.80 15.40 18.12
N SER A 344 13.26 16.46 18.71
CA SER A 344 13.94 17.75 18.90
C SER A 344 15.23 17.61 19.74
N GLN A 345 15.22 16.77 20.79
CA GLN A 345 16.41 16.45 21.59
C GLN A 345 17.52 15.74 20.80
N ASN A 346 17.21 15.17 19.62
CA ASN A 346 18.24 14.57 18.75
C ASN A 346 18.84 15.58 17.76
N LEU A 347 18.30 16.81 17.70
CA LEU A 347 18.72 17.90 16.82
C LEU A 347 19.54 18.95 17.61
N GLU A 348 20.62 18.50 18.25
CA GLU A 348 21.54 19.35 18.99
C GLU A 348 22.71 19.84 18.13
N ALA A 349 23.33 20.95 18.54
CA ALA A 349 24.44 21.56 17.80
C ALA A 349 25.67 20.64 17.69
N ASP A 350 25.91 19.82 18.72
CA ASP A 350 27.05 18.89 18.78
C ASP A 350 26.74 17.52 18.16
N ALA A 351 25.51 17.28 17.70
CA ALA A 351 25.15 16.04 17.06
C ALA A 351 25.78 15.94 15.65
N PRO A 352 26.25 14.75 15.23
CA PRO A 352 26.84 14.58 13.91
C PRO A 352 25.79 14.77 12.81
N SER A 353 26.25 15.25 11.64
CA SER A 353 25.42 15.46 10.44
C SER A 353 24.57 14.22 10.08
N ASP A 354 25.12 13.01 10.17
CA ASP A 354 24.39 11.76 9.86
C ASP A 354 23.16 11.55 10.75
N ARG A 355 23.25 11.93 12.04
CA ARG A 355 22.13 11.83 12.98
C ARG A 355 21.04 12.83 12.59
N TRP A 356 21.43 14.06 12.27
CA TRP A 356 20.52 15.09 11.76
C TRP A 356 19.78 14.60 10.50
N ILE A 357 20.51 14.09 9.50
CA ILE A 357 19.94 13.53 8.27
C ILE A 357 18.92 12.43 8.60
N ALA A 358 19.30 11.44 9.42
CA ALA A 358 18.43 10.31 9.74
C ALA A 358 17.13 10.72 10.46
N VAL A 359 17.20 11.72 11.36
CA VAL A 359 16.03 12.24 12.07
C VAL A 359 15.16 13.07 11.13
N LEU A 360 15.73 13.98 10.34
CA LEU A 360 14.97 14.83 9.42
C LEU A 360 14.26 14.03 8.32
N GLU A 361 14.93 13.02 7.74
CA GLU A 361 14.35 12.11 6.75
C GLU A 361 13.13 11.36 7.28
N ALA A 362 13.15 10.97 8.56
CA ALA A 362 12.01 10.31 9.19
C ALA A 362 10.92 11.31 9.60
N ALA A 363 11.32 12.47 10.15
CA ALA A 363 10.39 13.44 10.68
C ALA A 363 9.61 14.18 9.59
N ALA A 364 10.19 14.40 8.42
CA ALA A 364 9.56 15.09 7.29
C ALA A 364 8.20 14.49 6.88
N PHE A 365 8.05 13.17 7.06
CA PHE A 365 6.83 12.42 6.72
C PHE A 365 5.97 12.07 7.93
N SER A 366 6.40 12.46 9.13
CA SER A 366 5.69 12.21 10.38
C SER A 366 4.55 13.22 10.58
N PRO A 367 3.45 12.84 11.28
CA PRO A 367 2.42 13.79 11.69
C PRO A 367 2.96 14.91 12.61
N VAL A 368 4.09 14.69 13.30
CA VAL A 368 4.68 15.68 14.23
C VAL A 368 5.69 16.64 13.58
N ARG A 369 5.83 16.62 12.25
CA ARG A 369 6.88 17.38 11.54
C ARG A 369 6.88 18.88 11.82
N SER A 370 5.71 19.47 12.06
CA SER A 370 5.56 20.91 12.35
C SER A 370 5.86 21.28 13.80
N GLN A 371 5.99 20.30 14.70
CA GLN A 371 6.26 20.48 16.12
C GLN A 371 7.75 20.37 16.47
N LEU A 372 8.59 20.05 15.48
CA LEU A 372 10.04 19.98 15.67
C LEU A 372 10.63 21.36 15.94
N VAL A 373 11.53 21.40 16.92
CA VAL A 373 12.31 22.57 17.31
C VAL A 373 13.77 22.16 17.40
N ALA A 374 14.65 22.93 16.78
CA ALA A 374 16.09 22.82 17.00
C ALA A 374 16.60 24.19 17.48
N PRO A 375 17.33 24.28 18.61
CA PRO A 375 17.73 25.56 19.18
C PRO A 375 18.78 26.28 18.34
N ALA A 376 19.64 25.52 17.65
CA ALA A 376 20.70 26.03 16.79
C ALA A 376 20.99 25.03 15.66
N PRO A 377 21.56 25.49 14.53
CA PRO A 377 22.11 24.58 13.52
C PRO A 377 23.30 23.77 14.09
N PRO A 378 23.64 22.62 13.50
CA PRO A 378 24.80 21.84 13.91
C PRO A 378 26.10 22.60 13.64
N ASN A 379 27.07 22.43 14.55
CA ASN A 379 28.40 23.05 14.46
C ASN A 379 29.16 22.65 13.18
N THR A 380 28.85 21.46 12.65
CA THR A 380 29.41 20.95 11.40
C THR A 380 28.29 20.63 10.41
N VAL A 381 28.23 21.41 9.33
CA VAL A 381 27.26 21.21 8.23
C VAL A 381 27.98 20.53 7.07
N SER A 382 27.68 19.25 6.84
CA SER A 382 28.12 18.54 5.65
C SER A 382 27.32 18.92 4.41
N THR A 383 27.88 18.68 3.22
CA THR A 383 27.17 18.87 1.93
C THR A 383 25.94 17.96 1.82
N GLU A 384 26.01 16.74 2.34
CA GLU A 384 24.87 15.80 2.41
C GLU A 384 23.76 16.32 3.31
N LEU A 385 24.10 16.92 4.45
CA LEU A 385 23.11 17.53 5.34
C LEU A 385 22.44 18.74 4.66
N ALA A 386 23.22 19.63 4.05
CA ALA A 386 22.68 20.79 3.34
C ALA A 386 21.73 20.38 2.20
N THR A 387 22.12 19.40 1.38
CA THR A 387 21.26 18.88 0.30
C THR A 387 19.99 18.23 0.84
N THR A 388 20.07 17.51 1.95
CA THR A 388 18.90 16.91 2.62
C THR A 388 17.93 17.99 3.11
N ILE A 389 18.43 19.03 3.78
CA ILE A 389 17.59 20.12 4.28
C ILE A 389 16.92 20.87 3.14
N THR A 390 17.65 21.21 2.07
CA THR A 390 17.06 21.88 0.89
C THR A 390 15.94 21.04 0.28
N ARG A 391 16.14 19.73 0.15
CA ARG A 391 15.11 18.82 -0.39
C ARG A 391 13.89 18.71 0.53
N LEU A 392 14.11 18.69 1.86
CA LEU A 392 13.05 18.56 2.87
C LEU A 392 12.42 19.89 3.27
N ALA A 393 12.93 21.02 2.78
CA ALA A 393 12.49 22.35 3.18
C ALA A 393 10.96 22.55 3.05
N PRO A 394 10.27 22.09 1.97
CA PRO A 394 8.81 22.18 1.89
C PRO A 394 8.06 21.44 3.01
N SER A 395 8.66 20.39 3.57
CA SER A 395 8.05 19.54 4.59
C SER A 395 8.34 19.99 6.03
N ILE A 396 9.50 20.63 6.26
CA ILE A 396 9.94 21.11 7.58
C ILE A 396 10.49 22.54 7.45
N PRO A 397 9.64 23.52 7.09
CA PRO A 397 10.09 24.89 6.78
C PRO A 397 10.73 25.58 7.99
N GLN A 398 10.31 25.27 9.22
CA GLN A 398 10.85 25.87 10.43
C GLN A 398 12.29 25.44 10.72
N ILE A 399 12.70 24.23 10.31
CA ILE A 399 14.11 23.80 10.41
C ILE A 399 14.90 24.40 9.26
N ALA A 400 14.35 24.45 8.04
CA ALA A 400 15.01 25.08 6.89
C ALA A 400 15.36 26.56 7.13
N ALA A 401 14.50 27.28 7.87
CA ALA A 401 14.75 28.66 8.28
C ALA A 401 16.03 28.84 9.11
N LEU A 402 16.41 27.84 9.94
CA LEU A 402 17.66 27.87 10.71
C LEU A 402 18.91 27.85 9.82
N PHE A 403 18.77 27.38 8.58
CA PHE A 403 19.83 27.34 7.56
C PHE A 403 19.67 28.48 6.53
N SER A 404 18.83 29.47 6.82
CA SER A 404 18.52 30.59 5.92
C SER A 404 17.95 30.15 4.56
N ILE A 405 17.30 28.98 4.50
CA ILE A 405 16.65 28.48 3.29
C ILE A 405 15.19 28.96 3.31
N VAL A 406 14.85 29.84 2.37
CA VAL A 406 13.48 30.35 2.20
C VAL A 406 12.69 29.36 1.34
N VAL A 407 11.57 28.88 1.87
CA VAL A 407 10.67 27.97 1.16
C VAL A 407 9.57 28.78 0.49
N THR A 408 9.47 28.68 -0.84
CA THR A 408 8.36 29.29 -1.57
C THR A 408 7.05 28.56 -1.22
N PRO A 409 5.99 29.29 -0.83
CA PRO A 409 4.66 28.70 -0.61
C PRO A 409 4.18 27.94 -1.85
N GLY A 410 3.59 26.76 -1.66
CA GLY A 410 3.08 25.92 -2.76
C GLY A 410 4.10 24.98 -3.41
N THR A 411 5.35 24.95 -2.93
CA THR A 411 6.34 23.96 -3.38
C THR A 411 5.87 22.54 -3.08
N ALA A 412 5.98 21.64 -4.05
CA ALA A 412 5.54 20.26 -3.91
C ALA A 412 6.30 19.52 -2.79
N MET A 413 5.58 18.69 -2.03
CA MET A 413 6.18 17.86 -0.99
C MET A 413 7.15 16.84 -1.61
N PRO A 414 8.36 16.67 -1.04
CA PRO A 414 9.32 15.69 -1.52
C PRO A 414 8.75 14.27 -1.33
N ARG A 415 9.22 13.32 -2.15
CA ARG A 415 8.92 11.89 -1.93
C ARG A 415 9.90 11.30 -0.92
N PRO A 416 9.48 10.33 -0.09
CA PRO A 416 10.40 9.58 0.76
C PRO A 416 11.46 8.88 -0.09
N LEU A 417 12.71 8.91 0.36
CA LEU A 417 13.76 8.12 -0.28
C LEU A 417 13.40 6.64 -0.15
N ARG A 418 13.40 5.92 -1.28
CA ARG A 418 13.20 4.47 -1.25
C ARG A 418 14.47 3.86 -0.65
N PRO A 419 14.35 2.91 0.29
CA PRO A 419 15.51 2.17 0.75
C PRO A 419 16.14 1.50 -0.47
N THR A 420 17.35 1.92 -0.83
CA THR A 420 18.14 1.23 -1.85
C THR A 420 18.48 -0.12 -1.24
N ARG A 421 17.98 -1.20 -1.85
CA ARG A 421 18.39 -2.54 -1.46
C ARG A 421 19.92 -2.57 -1.60
N PRO A 422 20.68 -2.98 -0.56
CA PRO A 422 22.11 -3.16 -0.71
C PRO A 422 22.32 -4.04 -1.93
N VAL A 423 23.02 -3.54 -2.93
CA VAL A 423 23.45 -4.38 -4.05
C VAL A 423 24.35 -5.41 -3.39
N ASP A 424 23.92 -6.66 -3.32
CA ASP A 424 24.74 -7.76 -2.83
C ASP A 424 26.05 -7.69 -3.63
N LYS A 425 27.13 -7.24 -2.98
CA LYS A 425 28.45 -7.21 -3.59
C LYS A 425 28.74 -8.66 -3.97
N LYS A 426 28.67 -8.97 -5.28
CA LYS A 426 29.04 -10.28 -5.80
C LYS A 426 30.38 -10.65 -5.16
N LYS A 427 30.41 -11.76 -4.40
CA LYS A 427 31.66 -12.32 -3.89
C LYS A 427 32.63 -12.38 -5.08
N PRO A 428 33.88 -11.90 -4.93
CA PRO A 428 34.86 -12.02 -6.00
C PRO A 428 34.96 -13.48 -6.40
N ALA A 429 34.88 -13.74 -7.70
CA ALA A 429 35.00 -15.09 -8.24
C ALA A 429 36.34 -15.67 -7.75
N LYS A 430 36.28 -16.86 -7.16
CA LYS A 430 37.47 -17.61 -6.74
C LYS A 430 38.35 -17.78 -7.98
N ALA A 431 39.61 -17.37 -7.88
CA ALA A 431 40.57 -17.47 -8.99
C ALA A 431 40.62 -18.92 -9.51
N PRO A 432 40.73 -19.14 -10.83
CA PRO A 432 40.90 -20.47 -11.39
C PRO A 432 42.16 -21.12 -10.83
N VAL A 433 42.03 -22.35 -10.33
CA VAL A 433 43.17 -23.18 -9.94
C VAL A 433 43.93 -23.53 -11.22
N GLU A 434 45.22 -23.20 -11.28
CA GLU A 434 46.08 -23.57 -12.39
C GLU A 434 46.15 -25.11 -12.52
N PRO A 435 46.13 -25.66 -13.75
CA PRO A 435 46.27 -27.09 -13.94
C PRO A 435 47.70 -27.52 -13.66
N THR A 436 47.85 -28.41 -12.68
CA THR A 436 49.07 -29.17 -12.43
C THR A 436 49.48 -29.90 -13.71
N GLN A 437 50.64 -29.55 -14.27
CA GLN A 437 51.25 -30.32 -15.35
C GLN A 437 52.03 -31.49 -14.75
N ALA A 438 51.79 -32.68 -15.33
CA ALA A 438 52.51 -33.96 -15.32
C ALA A 438 53.36 -34.33 -14.10
#